data_AF-A0AAI9YP39-F1
#
_entry.id   AF-A0AAI9YP39-F1
#
_cell.length_a   1.000
_cell.length_b   1.000
_cell.length_c   1.000
_cell.angle_alpha   90.00
_cell.angle_beta   90.00
_cell.angle_gamma   90.00
#
_symmetry.space_group_name_H-M   'P 1'
#
loop_
_entity.id
_entity.type
_entity.pdbx_description
1 polymer ?
#
loop_
_entity_poly.entity_id
_entity_poly.type
_entity_poly.pdbx_seq_one_letter_code
_entity_poly.pdbx_strand_id
1 'polypeptide(L)'
;MSELFRLTKASLLTSATGATDATSQKLYQGLNDFLERTAPGFKFFTTWLKLDITTIILLITLGGELPRALTGIQKLGTQIYWWITRFFTASISIGSNDKLNREVLNWLGAHVLTRQGTRVLTARTEVIQNEAWYYRKPIERDDLHHEKRVPVQYLPTFGTTWFIFEGGFFMVRRVSNVRVGSAYTGVPDEYSAAPEGDEPLVVMRLGRAVQPVKDFLNNCRLFADKQREAFITVRATKNQYNQESWDTTILRPIRPLETVHFDEKTKTELVNDIETYLNQKTRKFYTERGIPYRRGYLFYGPPGTGKTSLSLALASYFNLELYLLHIPSIRDDNDLENLFTALPPKCIVLLEDIDAIGIQHRKKFEPDDSSSEDSDSSASSARSFGRCRCTLSGLLNVLDGVASQEGRIVLMTSNVAHKLDRALVRPGRIDRMIFLGNISKGSAKGMFERMYRPHLSTETLLADKDDEALKKQTSEFDKLAEGFSSQVPDDIFTPAQLQGFLLNHRNAPEQAVRSIAAWVVEEKAAMDEAQRRKKAASERKARKKKALKMKALKALASESDSEGANEKAGAKEIKKAKGAVGTKTKAASDQPQRLPADGIGEEKASEDAESRVEGKEPTE
;
A
#
# COMPACT_ATOMS: atom_id res chain seq x y z
N MET A 1 -75.92 -16.45 -24.62
CA MET A 1 -75.13 -17.64 -24.23
C MET A 1 -75.07 -18.66 -25.36
N SER A 2 -76.13 -19.43 -25.64
CA SER A 2 -76.15 -20.51 -26.65
C SER A 2 -75.72 -20.07 -28.05
N GLU A 3 -76.23 -18.95 -28.57
CA GLU A 3 -75.85 -18.45 -29.90
C GLU A 3 -74.41 -17.94 -29.96
N LEU A 4 -73.94 -17.29 -28.89
CA LEU A 4 -72.55 -16.84 -28.78
C LEU A 4 -71.58 -18.04 -28.91
N PHE A 5 -71.92 -19.16 -28.25
CA PHE A 5 -71.19 -20.42 -28.38
C PHE A 5 -71.33 -21.08 -29.75
N ARG A 6 -72.46 -20.92 -30.47
CA ARG A 6 -72.60 -21.40 -31.85
C ARG A 6 -71.74 -20.60 -32.83
N LEU A 7 -71.71 -19.27 -32.68
CA LEU A 7 -70.90 -18.37 -33.51
C LEU A 7 -69.39 -18.64 -33.32
N THR A 8 -68.91 -18.77 -32.07
CA THR A 8 -67.51 -19.14 -31.83
C THR A 8 -67.19 -20.54 -32.35
N LYS A 9 -68.11 -21.50 -32.25
CA LYS A 9 -67.92 -22.86 -32.78
C LYS A 9 -67.77 -22.86 -34.31
N ALA A 10 -68.63 -22.14 -35.04
CA ALA A 10 -68.54 -21.97 -36.49
C ALA A 10 -67.27 -21.20 -36.92
N SER A 11 -66.87 -20.19 -36.15
CA SER A 11 -65.67 -19.40 -36.43
C SER A 11 -64.37 -20.19 -36.18
N LEU A 12 -64.28 -21.02 -35.14
CA LEU A 12 -63.12 -21.88 -34.93
C LEU A 12 -63.04 -23.01 -35.97
N LEU A 13 -64.19 -23.56 -36.39
CA LEU A 13 -64.26 -24.59 -37.44
C LEU A 13 -63.61 -24.11 -38.75
N THR A 14 -63.92 -22.87 -39.16
CA THR A 14 -63.34 -22.24 -40.35
C THR A 14 -61.88 -21.81 -40.13
N SER A 15 -61.53 -21.21 -38.98
CA SER A 15 -60.15 -20.75 -38.75
C SER A 15 -59.13 -21.87 -38.55
N ALA A 16 -59.55 -23.06 -38.08
CA ALA A 16 -58.66 -24.19 -37.82
C ALA A 16 -58.40 -25.08 -39.05
N THR A 17 -59.24 -25.00 -40.09
CA THR A 17 -59.17 -25.89 -41.27
C THR A 17 -59.03 -25.16 -42.60
N GLY A 18 -59.45 -23.88 -42.69
CA GLY A 18 -59.44 -23.10 -43.94
C GLY A 18 -60.38 -23.65 -45.04
N ALA A 19 -61.28 -24.57 -44.70
CA ALA A 19 -62.03 -25.39 -45.66
C ALA A 19 -63.55 -25.30 -45.46
N THR A 20 -64.31 -25.53 -46.53
CA THR A 20 -65.77 -25.45 -46.55
C THR A 20 -66.44 -26.52 -45.69
N ASP A 21 -67.69 -26.30 -45.25
CA ASP A 21 -68.41 -27.19 -44.32
C ASP A 21 -68.37 -28.67 -44.71
N ALA A 22 -68.50 -29.00 -46.00
CA ALA A 22 -68.50 -30.38 -46.50
C ALA A 22 -67.12 -31.08 -46.37
N THR A 23 -66.01 -30.35 -46.44
CA THR A 23 -64.67 -30.91 -46.20
C THR A 23 -64.37 -31.00 -44.71
N SER A 24 -64.82 -30.01 -43.92
CA SER A 24 -64.78 -30.06 -42.46
C SER A 24 -65.53 -31.28 -41.90
N GLN A 25 -66.77 -31.55 -42.34
CA GLN A 25 -67.54 -32.72 -41.86
C GLN A 25 -66.84 -34.07 -42.11
N LYS A 26 -66.18 -34.24 -43.27
CA LYS A 26 -65.40 -35.45 -43.57
C LYS A 26 -64.17 -35.60 -42.67
N LEU A 27 -63.50 -34.50 -42.34
CA LEU A 27 -62.43 -34.49 -41.34
C LEU A 27 -62.94 -34.88 -39.95
N TYR A 28 -64.13 -34.42 -39.53
CA TYR A 28 -64.73 -34.83 -38.25
C TYR A 28 -65.09 -36.31 -38.19
N GLN A 29 -65.55 -36.93 -39.28
CA GLN A 29 -65.75 -38.38 -39.33
C GLN A 29 -64.43 -39.13 -39.27
N GLY A 30 -63.42 -38.73 -40.07
CA GLY A 30 -62.10 -39.37 -40.05
C GLY A 30 -61.39 -39.28 -38.69
N LEU A 31 -61.55 -38.16 -37.96
CA LEU A 31 -61.02 -38.01 -36.59
C LEU A 31 -61.77 -38.87 -35.56
N ASN A 32 -63.09 -39.05 -35.69
CA ASN A 32 -63.83 -40.00 -34.85
C ASN A 32 -63.35 -41.44 -35.07
N ASP A 33 -63.30 -41.90 -36.32
CA ASP A 33 -62.91 -43.27 -36.66
C ASP A 33 -61.45 -43.57 -36.26
N PHE A 34 -60.56 -42.57 -36.34
CA PHE A 34 -59.18 -42.68 -35.86
C PHE A 34 -59.10 -42.76 -34.32
N LEU A 35 -59.86 -41.94 -33.61
CA LEU A 35 -59.89 -41.95 -32.13
C LEU A 35 -60.53 -43.22 -31.58
N GLU A 36 -61.57 -43.77 -32.22
CA GLU A 36 -62.15 -45.07 -31.85
C GLU A 36 -61.19 -46.24 -32.11
N ARG A 37 -60.35 -46.15 -33.15
CA ARG A 37 -59.29 -47.14 -33.42
C ARG A 37 -58.10 -47.06 -32.45
N THR A 38 -57.78 -45.88 -31.92
CA THR A 38 -56.60 -45.67 -31.06
C THR A 38 -56.90 -45.70 -29.57
N ALA A 39 -58.14 -45.43 -29.16
CA ALA A 39 -58.58 -45.39 -27.76
C ALA A 39 -59.92 -46.14 -27.57
N PRO A 40 -59.92 -47.49 -27.49
CA PRO A 40 -61.13 -48.27 -27.26
C PRO A 40 -61.80 -47.85 -25.94
N GLY A 41 -63.02 -47.33 -26.04
CA GLY A 41 -63.75 -46.70 -24.92
C GLY A 41 -63.99 -45.20 -25.07
N PHE A 42 -63.33 -44.51 -26.01
CA PHE A 42 -63.53 -43.07 -26.26
C PHE A 42 -65.01 -42.70 -26.50
N LYS A 43 -65.72 -43.52 -27.29
CA LYS A 43 -67.17 -43.40 -27.57
C LYS A 43 -68.05 -43.48 -26.31
N PHE A 44 -67.62 -44.24 -25.29
CA PHE A 44 -68.32 -44.31 -24.00
C PHE A 44 -68.14 -43.00 -23.22
N PHE A 45 -66.92 -42.47 -23.11
CA PHE A 45 -66.65 -41.22 -22.41
C PHE A 45 -67.34 -40.00 -23.04
N THR A 46 -67.30 -39.85 -24.36
CA THR A 46 -67.98 -38.74 -25.06
C THR A 46 -69.51 -38.82 -24.90
N THR A 47 -70.09 -40.02 -24.99
CA THR A 47 -71.54 -40.23 -24.79
C THR A 47 -71.97 -40.01 -23.34
N TRP A 48 -71.21 -40.52 -22.37
CA TRP A 48 -71.53 -40.44 -20.94
C TRP A 48 -71.41 -39.01 -20.38
N LEU A 49 -70.34 -38.29 -20.74
CA LEU A 49 -70.13 -36.90 -20.34
C LEU A 49 -70.89 -35.88 -21.21
N LYS A 50 -71.48 -36.31 -22.33
CA LYS A 50 -72.08 -35.47 -23.37
C LYS A 50 -71.11 -34.39 -23.91
N LEU A 51 -69.80 -34.66 -23.86
CA LEU A 51 -68.76 -33.76 -24.35
C LEU A 51 -68.46 -34.06 -25.82
N ASP A 52 -68.80 -33.10 -26.67
CA ASP A 52 -68.45 -33.06 -28.08
C ASP A 52 -66.91 -32.94 -28.23
N ILE A 53 -66.34 -33.56 -29.25
CA ILE A 53 -64.90 -33.50 -29.57
C ILE A 53 -64.43 -32.05 -29.75
N THR A 54 -65.28 -31.19 -30.30
CA THR A 54 -65.01 -29.74 -30.39
C THR A 54 -64.81 -29.09 -29.02
N THR A 55 -65.55 -29.49 -27.98
CA THR A 55 -65.33 -29.04 -26.59
C THR A 55 -64.06 -29.62 -25.98
N ILE A 56 -63.65 -30.83 -26.35
CA ILE A 56 -62.37 -31.41 -25.89
C ILE A 56 -61.18 -30.66 -26.52
N ILE A 57 -61.24 -30.37 -27.83
CA ILE A 57 -60.25 -29.55 -28.53
C ILE A 57 -60.21 -28.13 -27.95
N LEU A 58 -61.37 -27.53 -27.62
CA LEU A 58 -61.46 -26.24 -26.95
C LEU A 58 -60.78 -26.26 -25.57
N LEU A 59 -60.99 -27.31 -24.77
CA LEU A 59 -60.35 -27.46 -23.45
C LEU A 59 -58.84 -27.68 -23.54
N ILE A 60 -58.36 -28.44 -24.53
CA ILE A 60 -56.92 -28.66 -24.77
C ILE A 60 -56.25 -27.35 -25.25
N THR A 61 -56.89 -26.61 -26.15
CA THR A 61 -56.36 -25.33 -26.65
C THR A 61 -56.37 -24.24 -25.58
N LEU A 62 -57.45 -24.09 -24.79
CA LEU A 62 -57.42 -23.22 -23.60
C LEU A 62 -56.40 -23.70 -22.56
N GLY A 63 -56.24 -25.00 -22.34
CA GLY A 63 -55.23 -25.55 -21.43
C GLY A 63 -53.79 -25.23 -21.85
N GLY A 64 -53.51 -25.19 -23.16
CA GLY A 64 -52.21 -24.79 -23.71
C GLY A 64 -51.99 -23.27 -23.76
N GLU A 65 -53.02 -22.49 -24.04
CA GLU A 65 -52.92 -21.03 -24.18
C GLU A 65 -53.10 -20.26 -22.87
N LEU A 66 -53.81 -20.78 -21.86
CA LEU A 66 -53.97 -20.08 -20.57
C LEU A 66 -52.62 -19.84 -19.85
N PRO A 67 -51.66 -20.79 -19.80
CA PRO A 67 -50.31 -20.53 -19.26
C PRO A 67 -49.51 -19.53 -20.12
N ARG A 68 -49.72 -19.52 -21.45
CA ARG A 68 -49.09 -18.55 -22.37
C ARG A 68 -49.64 -17.14 -22.16
N ALA A 69 -50.95 -17.00 -21.95
CA ALA A 69 -51.61 -15.76 -21.58
C ALA A 69 -51.16 -15.27 -20.20
N LEU A 70 -51.10 -16.13 -19.18
CA LEU A 70 -50.64 -15.78 -17.84
C LEU A 70 -49.18 -15.32 -17.81
N THR A 71 -48.27 -16.05 -18.49
CA THR A 71 -46.87 -15.62 -18.63
C THR A 71 -46.72 -14.38 -19.52
N GLY A 72 -47.62 -14.17 -20.49
CA GLY A 72 -47.75 -12.93 -21.25
C GLY A 72 -48.15 -11.73 -20.37
N ILE A 73 -49.13 -11.90 -19.48
CA ILE A 73 -49.56 -10.89 -18.50
C ILE A 73 -48.43 -10.57 -17.50
N GLN A 74 -47.70 -11.58 -17.03
CA GLN A 74 -46.51 -11.38 -16.18
C GLN A 74 -45.40 -10.59 -16.91
N LYS A 75 -45.15 -10.90 -18.18
CA LYS A 75 -44.22 -10.14 -19.04
C LYS A 75 -44.69 -8.70 -19.26
N LEU A 76 -45.99 -8.49 -19.51
CA LEU A 76 -46.56 -7.15 -19.67
C LEU A 76 -46.47 -6.34 -18.37
N GLY A 77 -46.84 -6.92 -17.23
CA GLY A 77 -46.75 -6.28 -15.91
C GLY A 77 -45.31 -5.93 -15.52
N THR A 78 -44.34 -6.80 -15.80
CA THR A 78 -42.91 -6.48 -15.57
C THR A 78 -42.40 -5.42 -16.52
N GLN A 79 -42.78 -5.40 -17.80
CA GLN A 79 -42.44 -4.30 -18.73
C GLN A 79 -43.03 -2.96 -18.29
N ILE A 80 -44.30 -2.95 -17.85
CA ILE A 80 -44.95 -1.75 -17.29
C ILE A 80 -44.22 -1.29 -16.02
N TYR A 81 -43.86 -2.20 -15.11
CA TYR A 81 -43.06 -1.88 -13.91
C TYR A 81 -41.70 -1.27 -14.27
N TRP A 82 -40.97 -1.83 -15.23
CA TRP A 82 -39.68 -1.29 -15.69
C TRP A 82 -39.83 0.08 -16.39
N TRP A 83 -40.92 0.29 -17.13
CA TRP A 83 -41.23 1.58 -17.75
C TRP A 83 -41.56 2.65 -16.70
N ILE A 84 -42.43 2.34 -15.74
CA ILE A 84 -42.79 3.23 -14.62
C ILE A 84 -41.54 3.58 -13.80
N THR A 85 -40.78 2.60 -13.35
CA THR A 85 -39.56 2.84 -12.54
C THR A 85 -38.53 3.67 -13.31
N ARG A 86 -38.29 3.39 -14.60
CA ARG A 86 -37.38 4.17 -15.45
C ARG A 86 -37.84 5.61 -15.72
N PHE A 87 -39.15 5.88 -15.68
CA PHE A 87 -39.71 7.22 -15.96
C PHE A 87 -39.97 8.07 -14.71
N PHE A 88 -40.11 7.43 -13.54
CA PHE A 88 -40.38 8.08 -12.25
C PHE A 88 -39.24 7.99 -11.24
N THR A 89 -38.11 7.33 -11.54
CA THR A 89 -36.91 7.34 -10.69
C THR A 89 -35.69 7.84 -11.45
N ALA A 90 -34.82 8.56 -10.72
CA ALA A 90 -33.46 8.84 -11.13
C ALA A 90 -32.51 7.88 -10.42
N SER A 91 -31.49 7.37 -11.10
CA SER A 91 -30.54 6.41 -10.52
C SER A 91 -29.08 6.63 -10.94
N ILE A 92 -28.17 6.15 -10.10
CA ILE A 92 -26.71 6.13 -10.32
C ILE A 92 -26.19 4.75 -9.88
N SER A 93 -25.48 4.07 -10.76
CA SER A 93 -24.77 2.82 -10.47
C SER A 93 -23.34 3.10 -10.01
N ILE A 94 -22.89 2.39 -8.98
CA ILE A 94 -21.54 2.46 -8.41
C ILE A 94 -20.92 1.06 -8.54
N GLY A 95 -19.67 0.99 -9.02
CA GLY A 95 -18.94 -0.27 -9.14
C GLY A 95 -18.69 -0.94 -7.78
N SER A 96 -18.52 -2.26 -7.78
CA SER A 96 -18.09 -3.04 -6.61
C SER A 96 -16.79 -2.49 -6.01
N ASN A 97 -15.76 -2.35 -6.84
CA ASN A 97 -14.39 -2.01 -6.44
C ASN A 97 -14.17 -0.50 -6.20
N ASP A 98 -15.23 0.32 -6.24
CA ASP A 98 -15.14 1.77 -6.02
C ASP A 98 -15.09 2.10 -4.50
N LYS A 99 -14.19 3.00 -4.11
CA LYS A 99 -14.14 3.57 -2.75
C LYS A 99 -15.52 4.08 -2.30
N LEU A 100 -16.28 4.69 -3.21
CA LEU A 100 -17.61 5.26 -2.98
C LEU A 100 -18.65 4.21 -2.56
N ASN A 101 -18.52 2.96 -3.00
CA ASN A 101 -19.41 1.86 -2.64
C ASN A 101 -19.40 1.63 -1.11
N ARG A 102 -18.19 1.48 -0.56
CA ARG A 102 -17.96 1.35 0.89
C ARG A 102 -18.37 2.61 1.67
N GLU A 103 -18.19 3.80 1.10
CA GLU A 103 -18.62 5.07 1.73
C GLU A 103 -20.15 5.12 1.89
N VAL A 104 -20.90 4.71 0.86
CA VAL A 104 -22.38 4.60 0.92
C VAL A 104 -22.83 3.52 1.90
N LEU A 105 -22.22 2.33 1.88
CA LEU A 105 -22.57 1.25 2.82
C LEU A 105 -22.31 1.65 4.28
N ASN A 106 -21.19 2.32 4.58
CA ASN A 106 -20.88 2.83 5.91
C ASN A 106 -21.89 3.90 6.37
N TRP A 107 -22.29 4.81 5.47
CA TRP A 107 -23.30 5.84 5.77
C TRP A 107 -24.66 5.21 6.07
N LEU A 108 -25.10 4.23 5.27
CA LEU A 108 -26.35 3.49 5.49
C LEU A 108 -26.33 2.73 6.82
N GLY A 109 -25.20 2.08 7.13
CA GLY A 109 -24.98 1.42 8.43
C GLY A 109 -25.18 2.37 9.60
N ALA A 110 -24.55 3.56 9.53
CA ALA A 110 -24.59 4.55 10.61
C ALA A 110 -25.96 5.26 10.76
N HIS A 111 -26.67 5.56 9.66
CA HIS A 111 -27.85 6.43 9.69
C HIS A 111 -29.19 5.73 9.45
N VAL A 112 -29.21 4.62 8.70
CA VAL A 112 -30.45 3.94 8.28
C VAL A 112 -30.71 2.72 9.15
N LEU A 113 -29.75 1.79 9.24
CA LEU A 113 -29.95 0.52 9.96
C LEU A 113 -30.21 0.75 11.46
N THR A 114 -29.41 1.66 12.06
CA THR A 114 -29.53 2.10 13.46
C THR A 114 -30.85 2.77 13.81
N ARG A 115 -31.48 3.47 12.86
CA ARG A 115 -32.71 4.27 13.09
C ARG A 115 -33.99 3.59 12.66
N GLN A 116 -33.93 2.71 11.65
CA GLN A 116 -35.13 2.10 11.05
C GLN A 116 -35.35 0.63 11.43
N GLY A 117 -34.41 -0.02 12.12
CA GLY A 117 -34.62 -1.38 12.64
C GLY A 117 -34.78 -2.43 11.54
N THR A 118 -33.96 -2.34 10.49
CA THR A 118 -33.94 -3.28 9.34
C THR A 118 -33.78 -4.72 9.81
N ARG A 119 -34.75 -5.58 9.46
CA ARG A 119 -34.87 -6.96 9.99
C ARG A 119 -33.92 -7.99 9.38
N VAL A 120 -33.29 -7.68 8.24
CA VAL A 120 -32.32 -8.56 7.57
C VAL A 120 -31.03 -7.77 7.36
N LEU A 121 -29.92 -8.33 7.84
CA LEU A 121 -28.63 -7.66 7.96
C LEU A 121 -27.52 -8.64 7.58
N THR A 122 -26.47 -8.13 6.94
CA THR A 122 -25.20 -8.84 6.80
C THR A 122 -24.28 -8.46 7.96
N ALA A 123 -23.80 -9.45 8.70
CA ALA A 123 -22.72 -9.26 9.66
C ALA A 123 -21.37 -9.34 8.94
N ARG A 124 -20.55 -8.29 9.05
CA ARG A 124 -19.14 -8.29 8.61
C ARG A 124 -18.25 -8.05 9.83
N THR A 125 -17.32 -8.95 10.12
CA THR A 125 -16.22 -8.63 11.04
C THR A 125 -15.29 -7.63 10.35
N GLU A 126 -15.02 -6.49 10.99
CA GLU A 126 -13.94 -5.61 10.53
C GLU A 126 -12.59 -6.25 10.86
N VAL A 127 -12.14 -7.17 10.00
CA VAL A 127 -10.75 -7.59 9.95
C VAL A 127 -9.91 -6.36 9.56
N ILE A 128 -9.45 -5.61 10.58
CA ILE A 128 -8.38 -4.64 10.45
C ILE A 128 -7.23 -5.40 9.78
N GLN A 129 -6.85 -5.01 8.55
CA GLN A 129 -5.97 -5.79 7.67
C GLN A 129 -4.48 -5.78 8.08
N ASN A 130 -4.21 -6.14 9.33
CA ASN A 130 -2.96 -6.75 9.76
C ASN A 130 -2.90 -8.20 9.24
N GLU A 131 -3.02 -8.40 7.92
CA GLU A 131 -3.04 -9.71 7.24
C GLU A 131 -1.67 -10.40 7.18
N ALA A 132 -0.91 -10.31 8.27
CA ALA A 132 -0.03 -11.41 8.62
C ALA A 132 -0.91 -12.58 9.14
N TRP A 133 -0.34 -13.79 9.18
CA TRP A 133 -0.93 -14.99 9.82
C TRP A 133 -2.09 -15.72 9.10
N TYR A 134 -1.97 -16.00 7.79
CA TYR A 134 -2.83 -17.00 7.13
C TYR A 134 -2.50 -18.48 7.47
N TYR A 135 -1.48 -18.74 8.30
CA TYR A 135 -1.10 -20.09 8.76
C TYR A 135 -0.88 -20.19 10.27
N ARG A 136 -1.91 -19.83 11.06
CA ARG A 136 -2.13 -20.44 12.37
C ARG A 136 -3.58 -20.92 12.45
N LYS A 137 -3.79 -22.20 12.78
CA LYS A 137 -5.04 -22.59 13.44
C LYS A 137 -5.14 -21.78 14.73
N PRO A 138 -6.31 -21.26 15.13
CA PRO A 138 -6.50 -20.77 16.48
C PRO A 138 -6.15 -21.91 17.44
N ILE A 139 -5.17 -21.67 18.32
CA ILE A 139 -4.96 -22.55 19.46
C ILE A 139 -5.96 -22.05 20.50
N GLU A 140 -7.02 -22.83 20.72
CA GLU A 140 -7.94 -22.59 21.82
C GLU A 140 -7.14 -22.63 23.13
N ARG A 141 -7.12 -21.51 23.85
CA ARG A 141 -6.47 -21.37 25.15
C ARG A 141 -7.50 -20.87 26.16
N ASP A 142 -7.62 -21.60 27.25
CA ASP A 142 -8.64 -21.41 28.28
C ASP A 142 -8.17 -20.40 29.36
N ASP A 143 -7.60 -19.28 28.89
CA ASP A 143 -6.91 -18.30 29.74
C ASP A 143 -7.75 -17.02 29.90
N LEU A 144 -7.82 -16.48 31.12
CA LEU A 144 -8.83 -15.51 31.58
C LEU A 144 -8.86 -14.09 30.93
N HIS A 145 -8.12 -13.83 29.85
CA HIS A 145 -8.07 -12.51 29.21
C HIS A 145 -8.89 -12.45 27.93
N HIS A 146 -9.92 -11.60 27.92
CA HIS A 146 -10.75 -11.31 26.74
C HIS A 146 -9.94 -10.60 25.64
N GLU A 147 -9.26 -11.36 24.78
CA GLU A 147 -8.66 -10.85 23.55
C GLU A 147 -9.75 -10.42 22.55
N LYS A 148 -10.18 -9.17 22.70
CA LYS A 148 -10.72 -8.28 21.66
C LYS A 148 -11.62 -8.98 20.63
N ARG A 149 -12.90 -9.14 20.97
CA ARG A 149 -13.94 -9.40 19.96
C ARG A 149 -13.83 -8.35 18.85
N VAL A 150 -13.52 -8.79 17.63
CA VAL A 150 -13.51 -7.93 16.44
C VAL A 150 -14.88 -7.30 16.30
N PRO A 151 -15.01 -5.97 16.12
CA PRO A 151 -16.31 -5.34 15.97
C PRO A 151 -17.04 -5.91 14.75
N VAL A 152 -18.28 -6.34 14.96
CA VAL A 152 -19.17 -6.77 13.89
C VAL A 152 -19.87 -5.53 13.35
N GLN A 153 -19.47 -5.10 12.17
CA GLN A 153 -20.19 -4.10 11.40
C GLN A 153 -21.44 -4.77 10.80
N TYR A 154 -22.62 -4.23 11.12
CA TYR A 154 -23.85 -4.63 10.46
C TYR A 154 -24.07 -3.77 9.22
N LEU A 155 -24.30 -4.43 8.10
CA LEU A 155 -24.50 -3.85 6.78
C LEU A 155 -25.87 -4.24 6.22
N PRO A 156 -26.41 -3.50 5.23
CA PRO A 156 -27.59 -3.96 4.51
C PRO A 156 -27.26 -5.26 3.76
N THR A 157 -28.21 -6.20 3.77
CA THR A 157 -28.11 -7.43 2.96
C THR A 157 -28.27 -7.11 1.46
N PHE A 158 -28.47 -8.14 0.63
CA PHE A 158 -28.85 -7.98 -0.77
C PHE A 158 -30.22 -7.27 -0.93
N GLY A 159 -30.65 -7.08 -2.18
CA GLY A 159 -31.94 -6.46 -2.45
C GLY A 159 -31.92 -4.96 -2.21
N THR A 160 -33.06 -4.40 -1.76
CA THR A 160 -33.31 -2.94 -1.80
C THR A 160 -33.57 -2.34 -0.42
N THR A 161 -32.65 -1.50 0.04
CA THR A 161 -32.80 -0.69 1.26
C THR A 161 -33.47 0.64 0.93
N TRP A 162 -34.56 0.97 1.62
CA TRP A 162 -35.29 2.23 1.47
C TRP A 162 -34.94 3.19 2.61
N PHE A 163 -34.83 4.48 2.33
CA PHE A 163 -34.56 5.50 3.36
C PHE A 163 -35.05 6.89 2.94
N ILE A 164 -35.04 7.82 3.90
CA ILE A 164 -35.34 9.24 3.66
C ILE A 164 -34.05 10.04 3.87
N PHE A 165 -33.74 10.92 2.92
CA PHE A 165 -32.61 11.84 2.98
C PHE A 165 -33.07 13.21 2.47
N GLU A 166 -32.82 14.27 3.25
CA GLU A 166 -33.23 15.66 2.92
C GLU A 166 -34.71 15.79 2.48
N GLY A 167 -35.61 15.01 3.10
CA GLY A 167 -37.04 14.95 2.79
C GLY A 167 -37.40 14.17 1.51
N GLY A 168 -36.42 13.73 0.72
CA GLY A 168 -36.62 12.85 -0.43
C GLY A 168 -36.64 11.37 -0.05
N PHE A 169 -37.40 10.57 -0.80
CA PHE A 169 -37.37 9.10 -0.72
C PHE A 169 -36.28 8.52 -1.63
N PHE A 170 -35.39 7.73 -1.04
CA PHE A 170 -34.26 7.09 -1.69
C PHE A 170 -34.30 5.57 -1.52
N MET A 171 -33.62 4.88 -2.44
CA MET A 171 -33.43 3.44 -2.46
C MET A 171 -31.95 3.18 -2.75
N VAL A 172 -31.34 2.21 -2.06
CA VAL A 172 -30.05 1.63 -2.48
C VAL A 172 -30.28 0.14 -2.69
N ARG A 173 -30.09 -0.31 -3.94
CA ARG A 173 -30.12 -1.73 -4.29
C ARG A 173 -28.71 -2.28 -4.36
N ARG A 174 -28.41 -3.31 -3.56
CA ARG A 174 -27.16 -4.09 -3.65
C ARG A 174 -27.42 -5.27 -4.60
N VAL A 175 -26.70 -5.33 -5.71
CA VAL A 175 -26.95 -6.29 -6.79
C VAL A 175 -26.02 -7.49 -6.62
N SER A 176 -26.58 -8.67 -6.34
CA SER A 176 -25.79 -9.89 -6.23
C SER A 176 -25.10 -10.25 -7.56
N ASN A 177 -23.82 -10.59 -7.48
CA ASN A 177 -23.01 -11.08 -8.62
C ASN A 177 -23.10 -12.61 -8.80
N VAL A 178 -23.89 -13.32 -7.96
CA VAL A 178 -24.06 -14.78 -8.05
C VAL A 178 -24.66 -15.13 -9.42
N ARG A 179 -23.85 -15.77 -10.27
CA ARG A 179 -24.31 -16.27 -11.57
C ARG A 179 -25.36 -17.35 -11.33
N VAL A 180 -26.56 -17.14 -11.86
CA VAL A 180 -27.71 -18.06 -11.75
C VAL A 180 -27.44 -19.32 -12.59
N GLY A 181 -26.62 -20.22 -12.05
CA GLY A 181 -26.14 -21.46 -12.69
C GLY A 181 -26.36 -22.73 -11.87
N SER A 182 -26.91 -22.63 -10.66
CA SER A 182 -27.39 -23.76 -9.86
C SER A 182 -28.73 -23.42 -9.20
N ALA A 183 -29.57 -24.42 -8.98
CA ALA A 183 -31.01 -24.22 -8.80
C ALA A 183 -31.44 -23.95 -7.35
N TYR A 184 -31.82 -22.71 -7.06
CA TYR A 184 -32.75 -22.36 -5.96
C TYR A 184 -33.84 -21.40 -6.46
N THR A 185 -34.63 -21.84 -7.44
CA THR A 185 -35.69 -21.06 -8.07
C THR A 185 -36.87 -20.82 -7.12
N GLY A 186 -36.79 -19.75 -6.31
CA GLY A 186 -37.88 -19.30 -5.44
C GLY A 186 -37.45 -18.60 -4.14
N VAL A 187 -36.18 -18.71 -3.73
CA VAL A 187 -35.64 -18.02 -2.56
C VAL A 187 -35.13 -16.63 -2.97
N PRO A 188 -35.53 -15.53 -2.30
CA PRO A 188 -35.01 -14.18 -2.60
C PRO A 188 -33.51 -14.05 -2.31
N ASP A 189 -32.84 -13.14 -3.03
CA ASP A 189 -31.38 -12.89 -2.92
C ASP A 189 -30.94 -12.59 -1.47
N GLU A 190 -31.82 -11.96 -0.68
CA GLU A 190 -31.60 -11.59 0.71
C GLU A 190 -31.39 -12.78 1.67
N TYR A 191 -31.72 -14.00 1.22
CA TYR A 191 -31.66 -15.25 1.99
C TYR A 191 -30.83 -16.36 1.31
N SER A 192 -30.34 -16.16 0.08
CA SER A 192 -29.66 -17.21 -0.69
C SER A 192 -28.16 -17.33 -0.39
N ALA A 193 -27.48 -16.21 -0.12
CA ALA A 193 -26.06 -16.16 0.23
C ALA A 193 -25.73 -14.95 1.11
N ALA A 194 -24.63 -15.03 1.86
CA ALA A 194 -24.02 -13.85 2.49
C ALA A 194 -23.20 -13.08 1.44
N PRO A 195 -23.24 -11.74 1.42
CA PRO A 195 -22.40 -10.93 0.53
C PRO A 195 -20.89 -11.18 0.69
N GLU A 196 -20.22 -11.38 -0.44
CA GLU A 196 -18.77 -11.57 -0.56
C GLU A 196 -18.02 -10.23 -0.49
N GLY A 197 -18.68 -9.13 -0.87
CA GLY A 197 -18.21 -7.75 -0.74
C GLY A 197 -17.96 -7.04 -2.09
N ASP A 198 -17.78 -7.79 -3.17
CA ASP A 198 -17.52 -7.28 -4.51
C ASP A 198 -18.82 -7.02 -5.30
N GLU A 199 -19.80 -6.33 -4.71
CA GLU A 199 -21.12 -6.14 -5.33
C GLU A 199 -21.42 -4.69 -5.69
N PRO A 200 -21.88 -4.41 -6.93
CA PRO A 200 -22.25 -3.06 -7.33
C PRO A 200 -23.53 -2.58 -6.64
N LEU A 201 -23.57 -1.28 -6.35
CA LEU A 201 -24.74 -0.60 -5.80
C LEU A 201 -25.47 0.17 -6.90
N VAL A 202 -26.80 0.23 -6.83
CA VAL A 202 -27.62 1.15 -7.60
C VAL A 202 -28.37 2.04 -6.61
N VAL A 203 -27.96 3.31 -6.53
CA VAL A 203 -28.67 4.33 -5.75
C VAL A 203 -29.77 4.91 -6.62
N MET A 204 -30.99 4.99 -6.10
CA MET A 204 -32.17 5.50 -6.81
C MET A 204 -32.94 6.48 -5.92
N ARG A 205 -33.69 7.38 -6.55
CA ARG A 205 -34.52 8.39 -5.86
C ARG A 205 -35.84 8.57 -6.60
N LEU A 206 -36.94 8.69 -5.85
CA LEU A 206 -38.27 8.94 -6.43
C LEU A 206 -38.35 10.38 -6.98
N GLY A 207 -38.55 10.51 -8.29
CA GLY A 207 -38.55 11.76 -9.04
C GLY A 207 -37.50 11.77 -10.18
N ARG A 208 -37.73 12.60 -11.21
CA ARG A 208 -36.90 12.64 -12.43
C ARG A 208 -35.55 13.33 -12.29
N ALA A 209 -35.36 14.15 -11.25
CA ALA A 209 -34.11 14.89 -11.07
C ALA A 209 -33.03 14.02 -10.41
N VAL A 210 -31.90 13.86 -11.10
CA VAL A 210 -30.71 13.11 -10.65
C VAL A 210 -29.92 13.87 -9.57
N GLN A 211 -30.04 15.20 -9.50
CA GLN A 211 -29.20 16.04 -8.65
C GLN A 211 -29.20 15.61 -7.16
N PRO A 212 -30.36 15.35 -6.50
CA PRO A 212 -30.38 14.85 -5.13
C PRO A 212 -29.64 13.52 -4.89
N VAL A 213 -29.45 12.70 -5.93
CA VAL A 213 -28.63 11.48 -5.84
C VAL A 213 -27.15 11.83 -5.78
N LYS A 214 -26.70 12.85 -6.52
CA LYS A 214 -25.33 13.38 -6.40
C LYS A 214 -25.11 14.05 -5.05
N ASP A 215 -26.10 14.81 -4.58
CA ASP A 215 -26.01 15.53 -3.30
C ASP A 215 -25.93 14.54 -2.12
N PHE A 216 -26.73 13.47 -2.15
CA PHE A 216 -26.61 12.32 -1.24
C PHE A 216 -25.21 11.67 -1.30
N LEU A 217 -24.67 11.39 -2.50
CA LEU A 217 -23.33 10.79 -2.64
C LEU A 217 -22.21 11.71 -2.13
N ASN A 218 -22.38 13.03 -2.27
CA ASN A 218 -21.50 14.02 -1.65
C ASN A 218 -21.62 14.01 -0.11
N ASN A 219 -22.83 13.81 0.44
CA ASN A 219 -23.02 13.64 1.89
C ASN A 219 -22.31 12.39 2.43
N CYS A 220 -22.42 11.25 1.73
CA CYS A 220 -21.69 10.01 2.06
C CYS A 220 -20.17 10.22 2.05
N ARG A 221 -19.65 10.98 1.08
CA ARG A 221 -18.23 11.37 1.03
C ARG A 221 -17.84 12.24 2.22
N LEU A 222 -18.56 13.32 2.49
CA LEU A 222 -18.30 14.22 3.62
C LEU A 222 -18.37 13.50 4.98
N PHE A 223 -19.26 12.50 5.12
CA PHE A 223 -19.30 11.63 6.30
C PHE A 223 -18.05 10.74 6.40
N ALA A 224 -17.64 10.10 5.30
CA ALA A 224 -16.44 9.28 5.26
C ALA A 224 -15.14 10.08 5.44
N ASP A 225 -15.11 11.33 4.98
CA ASP A 225 -13.98 12.25 5.17
C ASP A 225 -13.91 12.76 6.61
N LYS A 226 -15.03 13.03 7.28
CA LYS A 226 -15.07 13.27 8.74
C LYS A 226 -14.58 12.07 9.57
N GLN A 227 -14.75 10.84 9.08
CA GLN A 227 -14.13 9.66 9.71
C GLN A 227 -12.62 9.57 9.42
N ARG A 228 -12.11 10.23 8.37
CA ARG A 228 -10.67 10.34 8.03
C ARG A 228 -9.97 11.50 8.74
N GLU A 229 -10.70 12.54 9.16
CA GLU A 229 -10.17 13.64 9.99
C GLU A 229 -9.54 13.14 11.31
N ALA A 230 -9.85 11.92 11.76
CA ALA A 230 -9.18 11.26 12.89
C ALA A 230 -7.95 10.40 12.50
N PHE A 231 -7.83 9.94 11.24
CA PHE A 231 -6.87 8.90 10.84
C PHE A 231 -6.20 9.16 9.49
N ILE A 232 -4.86 9.24 9.50
CA ILE A 232 -4.05 9.19 8.29
C ILE A 232 -3.94 7.75 7.75
N THR A 233 -3.99 7.63 6.42
CA THR A 233 -3.71 6.38 5.70
C THR A 233 -2.20 6.24 5.48
N VAL A 234 -1.60 5.20 6.06
CA VAL A 234 -0.22 4.78 5.81
C VAL A 234 -0.23 3.49 5.00
N ARG A 235 0.40 3.47 3.82
CA ARG A 235 0.59 2.25 3.03
C ARG A 235 1.99 1.70 3.25
N ALA A 236 2.08 0.40 3.47
CA ALA A 236 3.33 -0.36 3.49
C ALA A 236 3.33 -1.36 2.32
N THR A 237 4.50 -1.85 1.93
CA THR A 237 4.57 -2.89 0.88
C THR A 237 4.11 -4.24 1.44
N LYS A 238 3.51 -5.04 0.56
CA LYS A 238 3.16 -6.44 0.79
C LYS A 238 3.80 -7.26 -0.32
N ASN A 239 4.55 -8.31 0.02
CA ASN A 239 4.98 -9.29 -0.98
C ASN A 239 3.80 -10.22 -1.28
N GLN A 240 3.30 -10.20 -2.52
CA GLN A 240 2.30 -11.14 -3.02
C GLN A 240 2.82 -11.77 -4.31
N TYR A 241 2.82 -13.11 -4.38
CA TYR A 241 3.23 -13.86 -5.58
C TYR A 241 4.58 -13.43 -6.18
N ASN A 242 5.59 -13.17 -5.33
CA ASN A 242 6.93 -12.69 -5.72
C ASN A 242 6.99 -11.25 -6.30
N GLN A 243 5.93 -10.45 -6.15
CA GLN A 243 5.88 -9.03 -6.48
C GLN A 243 5.61 -8.19 -5.22
N GLU A 244 6.14 -6.97 -5.15
CA GLU A 244 5.82 -6.02 -4.06
C GLU A 244 4.69 -5.08 -4.50
N SER A 245 3.65 -4.94 -3.67
CA SER A 245 2.47 -4.09 -3.94
C SER A 245 2.11 -3.18 -2.76
N TRP A 246 1.37 -2.11 -3.02
CA TRP A 246 0.92 -1.12 -2.02
C TRP A 246 -0.39 -1.52 -1.30
N ASP A 247 -0.56 -2.80 -1.00
CA ASP A 247 -1.83 -3.36 -0.52
C ASP A 247 -2.04 -3.19 0.99
N THR A 248 -0.96 -3.22 1.79
CA THR A 248 -1.05 -3.13 3.26
C THR A 248 -1.42 -1.72 3.69
N THR A 249 -2.72 -1.50 3.89
CA THR A 249 -3.32 -0.22 4.29
C THR A 249 -3.47 -0.15 5.81
N ILE A 250 -2.66 0.68 6.46
CA ILE A 250 -2.65 0.87 7.92
C ILE A 250 -3.20 2.25 8.26
N LEU A 251 -4.34 2.31 8.95
CA LEU A 251 -4.83 3.55 9.53
C LEU A 251 -4.03 3.87 10.80
N ARG A 252 -3.51 5.09 10.90
CA ARG A 252 -2.86 5.65 12.10
C ARG A 252 -3.62 6.88 12.56
N PRO A 253 -3.79 7.13 13.86
CA PRO A 253 -4.39 8.38 14.32
C PRO A 253 -3.54 9.57 13.84
N ILE A 254 -4.17 10.69 13.51
CA ILE A 254 -3.45 11.92 13.12
C ILE A 254 -2.47 12.31 14.22
N ARG A 255 -1.24 12.65 13.81
CA ARG A 255 -0.18 13.11 14.70
C ARG A 255 0.09 14.61 14.48
N PRO A 256 -0.31 15.51 15.40
CA PRO A 256 -0.01 16.95 15.28
C PRO A 256 1.50 17.22 15.19
N LEU A 257 1.91 18.18 14.36
CA LEU A 257 3.33 18.49 14.12
C LEU A 257 4.07 18.95 15.39
N GLU A 258 3.35 19.60 16.30
CA GLU A 258 3.76 19.97 17.66
C GLU A 258 4.27 18.80 18.52
N THR A 259 3.87 17.55 18.22
CA THR A 259 4.34 16.34 18.93
C THR A 259 5.78 15.96 18.61
N VAL A 260 6.47 16.74 17.78
CA VAL A 260 7.84 16.51 17.34
C VAL A 260 8.66 17.76 17.68
N HIS A 261 9.56 17.59 18.65
CA HIS A 261 10.34 18.66 19.24
C HIS A 261 11.73 18.72 18.59
N PHE A 262 12.01 19.84 17.92
CA PHE A 262 13.28 20.26 17.33
C PHE A 262 13.22 21.79 17.14
N ASP A 263 14.21 22.41 16.52
CA ASP A 263 14.22 23.87 16.29
C ASP A 263 12.96 24.34 15.54
N GLU A 264 12.23 25.29 16.15
CA GLU A 264 10.95 25.79 15.65
C GLU A 264 11.11 26.65 14.40
N LYS A 265 12.25 27.32 14.24
CA LYS A 265 12.57 28.03 12.99
C LYS A 265 12.73 27.03 11.84
N THR A 266 13.55 26.00 12.02
CA THR A 266 13.74 24.92 11.04
C THR A 266 12.43 24.17 10.75
N LYS A 267 11.55 23.98 11.75
CA LYS A 267 10.21 23.41 11.54
C LYS A 267 9.35 24.32 10.66
N THR A 268 9.31 25.61 10.95
CA THR A 268 8.54 26.61 10.17
C THR A 268 9.06 26.70 8.73
N GLU A 269 10.38 26.75 8.54
CA GLU A 269 11.00 26.73 7.22
C GLU A 269 10.66 25.46 6.42
N LEU A 270 10.65 24.28 7.07
CA LEU A 270 10.23 23.02 6.45
C LEU A 270 8.76 23.02 6.02
N VAL A 271 7.86 23.48 6.88
CA VAL A 271 6.42 23.57 6.56
C VAL A 271 6.20 24.50 5.38
N ASN A 272 6.82 25.69 5.40
CA ASN A 272 6.70 26.67 4.32
C ASN A 272 7.31 26.18 2.99
N ASP A 273 8.42 25.42 3.03
CA ASP A 273 9.03 24.82 1.83
C ASP A 273 8.12 23.75 1.20
N ILE A 274 7.49 22.91 2.02
CA ILE A 274 6.51 21.91 1.56
C ILE A 274 5.23 22.57 1.04
N GLU A 275 4.66 23.55 1.75
CA GLU A 275 3.45 24.26 1.31
C GLU A 275 3.70 25.02 -0.01
N THR A 276 4.86 25.68 -0.11
CA THR A 276 5.30 26.35 -1.34
C THR A 276 5.42 25.35 -2.49
N TYR A 277 6.01 24.17 -2.26
CA TYR A 277 6.09 23.12 -3.28
C TYR A 277 4.70 22.63 -3.72
N LEU A 278 3.82 22.30 -2.77
CA LEU A 278 2.47 21.77 -3.04
C LEU A 278 1.53 22.77 -3.73
N ASN A 279 1.87 24.06 -3.73
CA ASN A 279 1.08 25.12 -4.34
C ASN A 279 0.97 24.95 -5.88
N GLN A 280 -0.26 25.00 -6.41
CA GLN A 280 -0.53 24.84 -7.83
C GLN A 280 0.18 25.91 -8.71
N LYS A 281 0.52 27.08 -8.16
CA LYS A 281 1.36 28.08 -8.84
C LYS A 281 2.79 27.58 -9.06
N THR A 282 3.38 26.97 -8.04
CA THR A 282 4.74 26.40 -8.10
C THR A 282 4.81 25.24 -9.08
N ARG A 283 3.80 24.35 -9.08
CA ARG A 283 3.70 23.29 -10.08
C ARG A 283 3.72 23.83 -11.52
N LYS A 284 2.97 24.91 -11.80
CA LYS A 284 3.01 25.58 -13.11
C LYS A 284 4.40 26.12 -13.45
N PHE A 285 5.02 26.86 -12.51
CA PHE A 285 6.36 27.43 -12.69
C PHE A 285 7.41 26.38 -13.09
N TYR A 286 7.36 25.18 -12.49
CA TYR A 286 8.23 24.05 -12.83
C TYR A 286 7.97 23.54 -14.24
N THR A 287 6.71 23.21 -14.57
CA THR A 287 6.31 22.72 -15.90
C THR A 287 6.63 23.72 -17.02
N GLU A 288 6.35 25.01 -16.81
CA GLU A 288 6.65 26.11 -17.75
C GLU A 288 8.15 26.30 -18.03
N ARG A 289 9.02 25.78 -17.16
CA ARG A 289 10.49 25.86 -17.26
C ARG A 289 11.16 24.52 -17.60
N GLY A 290 10.38 23.47 -17.82
CA GLY A 290 10.91 22.12 -18.04
C GLY A 290 11.69 21.54 -16.85
N ILE A 291 11.46 22.06 -15.63
CA ILE A 291 12.11 21.57 -14.42
C ILE A 291 11.27 20.42 -13.86
N PRO A 292 11.83 19.20 -13.66
CA PRO A 292 11.08 18.08 -13.11
C PRO A 292 10.47 18.42 -11.75
N TYR A 293 9.15 18.27 -11.62
CA TYR A 293 8.40 18.62 -10.42
C TYR A 293 8.57 17.53 -9.34
N ARG A 294 9.74 17.56 -8.70
CA ARG A 294 10.20 16.65 -7.63
C ARG A 294 10.69 17.47 -6.43
N ARG A 295 10.59 16.92 -5.21
CA ARG A 295 11.15 17.50 -3.98
C ARG A 295 11.61 16.42 -3.01
N GLY A 296 12.88 16.47 -2.62
CA GLY A 296 13.51 15.49 -1.72
C GLY A 296 14.01 16.10 -0.41
N TYR A 297 13.67 15.47 0.71
CA TYR A 297 14.10 15.85 2.06
C TYR A 297 14.84 14.70 2.74
N LEU A 298 15.94 15.00 3.43
CA LEU A 298 16.67 14.04 4.27
C LEU A 298 16.62 14.46 5.74
N PHE A 299 15.96 13.65 6.56
CA PHE A 299 15.95 13.76 8.01
C PHE A 299 17.09 12.91 8.58
N TYR A 300 18.04 13.53 9.28
CA TYR A 300 19.22 12.84 9.80
C TYR A 300 19.55 13.22 11.24
N GLY A 301 20.18 12.30 11.96
CA GLY A 301 20.55 12.47 13.37
C GLY A 301 20.50 11.15 14.14
N PRO A 302 20.74 11.17 15.46
CA PRO A 302 20.72 9.98 16.31
C PRO A 302 19.41 9.16 16.23
N PRO A 303 19.42 7.86 16.58
CA PRO A 303 18.19 7.13 16.84
C PRO A 303 17.45 7.74 18.03
N GLY A 304 16.11 7.71 18.03
CA GLY A 304 15.29 8.29 19.10
C GLY A 304 14.96 9.79 18.95
N THR A 305 15.44 10.48 17.91
CA THR A 305 15.17 11.91 17.67
C THR A 305 13.92 12.21 16.84
N GLY A 306 13.06 11.22 16.61
CA GLY A 306 11.73 11.42 16.02
C GLY A 306 11.65 11.48 14.50
N LYS A 307 12.69 11.11 13.73
CA LYS A 307 12.72 11.16 12.25
C LYS A 307 11.46 10.58 11.55
N THR A 308 11.11 9.32 11.86
CA THR A 308 9.88 8.65 11.37
C THR A 308 8.61 9.34 11.87
N SER A 309 8.64 9.85 13.10
CA SER A 309 7.51 10.58 13.71
C SER A 309 7.23 11.91 13.04
N LEU A 310 8.28 12.64 12.60
CA LEU A 310 8.16 13.85 11.81
C LEU A 310 7.48 13.56 10.46
N SER A 311 7.90 12.49 9.79
CA SER A 311 7.34 12.07 8.49
C SER A 311 5.84 11.78 8.58
N LEU A 312 5.41 11.07 9.63
CA LEU A 312 3.98 10.81 9.91
C LEU A 312 3.22 12.10 10.26
N ALA A 313 3.83 13.01 11.02
CA ALA A 313 3.20 14.26 11.43
C ALA A 313 3.06 15.26 10.27
N LEU A 314 4.03 15.35 9.37
CA LEU A 314 3.96 16.15 8.14
C LEU A 314 2.89 15.62 7.19
N ALA A 315 2.84 14.30 6.97
CA ALA A 315 1.80 13.69 6.14
C ALA A 315 0.40 13.91 6.75
N SER A 316 0.29 13.91 8.09
CA SER A 316 -0.96 14.26 8.79
C SER A 316 -1.33 15.74 8.60
N TYR A 317 -0.35 16.65 8.74
CA TYR A 317 -0.55 18.10 8.62
C TYR A 317 -0.99 18.53 7.22
N PHE A 318 -0.39 17.93 6.17
CA PHE A 318 -0.77 18.21 4.77
C PHE A 318 -1.91 17.32 4.24
N ASN A 319 -2.48 16.43 5.07
CA ASN A 319 -3.52 15.46 4.71
C ASN A 319 -3.19 14.65 3.43
N LEU A 320 -1.99 14.06 3.39
CA LEU A 320 -1.50 13.26 2.27
C LEU A 320 -1.29 11.80 2.70
N GLU A 321 -1.58 10.84 1.82
CA GLU A 321 -1.27 9.42 2.09
C GLU A 321 0.25 9.21 2.20
N LEU A 322 0.67 8.48 3.24
CA LEU A 322 2.07 8.19 3.54
C LEU A 322 2.45 6.79 3.04
N TYR A 323 3.44 6.72 2.17
CA TYR A 323 3.94 5.48 1.57
C TYR A 323 5.25 5.08 2.24
N LEU A 324 5.17 4.17 3.21
CA LEU A 324 6.30 3.67 4.01
C LEU A 324 7.05 2.58 3.25
N LEU A 325 8.35 2.80 3.03
CA LEU A 325 9.23 1.89 2.32
C LEU A 325 10.53 1.64 3.12
N HIS A 326 10.69 0.42 3.64
CA HIS A 326 11.92 -0.02 4.28
C HIS A 326 12.84 -0.66 3.24
N ILE A 327 13.84 0.07 2.74
CA ILE A 327 14.67 -0.40 1.60
C ILE A 327 15.31 -1.78 1.83
N PRO A 328 15.83 -2.14 3.03
CA PRO A 328 16.39 -3.46 3.29
C PRO A 328 15.43 -4.65 3.10
N SER A 329 14.12 -4.43 3.04
CA SER A 329 13.11 -5.47 2.78
C SER A 329 12.89 -5.75 1.29
N ILE A 330 13.32 -4.86 0.39
CA ILE A 330 13.05 -4.98 -1.05
C ILE A 330 14.00 -6.02 -1.67
N ARG A 331 13.44 -6.91 -2.52
CA ARG A 331 14.19 -7.98 -3.18
C ARG A 331 15.11 -7.43 -4.27
N ASP A 332 14.55 -6.91 -5.37
CA ASP A 332 15.31 -6.43 -6.55
C ASP A 332 15.00 -4.95 -6.91
N ASP A 333 15.87 -4.31 -7.69
CA ASP A 333 15.68 -2.93 -8.18
C ASP A 333 14.42 -2.75 -9.04
N ASN A 334 14.03 -3.77 -9.80
CA ASN A 334 12.80 -3.80 -10.58
C ASN A 334 11.55 -3.71 -9.69
N ASP A 335 11.57 -4.29 -8.48
CA ASP A 335 10.43 -4.22 -7.55
C ASP A 335 10.30 -2.79 -6.99
N LEU A 336 11.43 -2.12 -6.71
CA LEU A 336 11.47 -0.71 -6.33
C LEU A 336 10.92 0.22 -7.43
N GLU A 337 11.27 -0.02 -8.69
CA GLU A 337 10.78 0.76 -9.84
C GLU A 337 9.27 0.56 -10.07
N ASN A 338 8.78 -0.67 -9.95
CA ASN A 338 7.34 -0.97 -10.02
C ASN A 338 6.56 -0.29 -8.88
N LEU A 339 7.05 -0.39 -7.64
CA LEU A 339 6.45 0.30 -6.49
C LEU A 339 6.38 1.82 -6.71
N PHE A 340 7.44 2.44 -7.20
CA PHE A 340 7.43 3.87 -7.51
C PHE A 340 6.58 4.23 -8.73
N THR A 341 6.34 3.31 -9.66
CA THR A 341 5.44 3.51 -10.81
C THR A 341 3.96 3.37 -10.42
N ALA A 342 3.67 2.61 -9.36
CA ALA A 342 2.34 2.44 -8.78
C ALA A 342 1.93 3.52 -7.76
N LEU A 343 2.76 4.55 -7.53
CA LEU A 343 2.45 5.65 -6.62
C LEU A 343 1.47 6.66 -7.25
N PRO A 344 0.44 7.15 -6.51
CA PRO A 344 -0.40 8.22 -7.00
C PRO A 344 0.33 9.58 -6.95
N PRO A 345 -0.05 10.56 -7.79
CA PRO A 345 0.38 11.94 -7.63
C PRO A 345 -0.17 12.54 -6.33
N LYS A 346 0.57 13.50 -5.74
CA LYS A 346 0.30 14.10 -4.42
C LYS A 346 0.32 13.09 -3.25
N CYS A 347 1.39 12.29 -3.15
CA CYS A 347 1.69 11.48 -1.98
C CYS A 347 3.00 11.89 -1.30
N ILE A 348 3.21 11.43 -0.07
CA ILE A 348 4.50 11.48 0.62
C ILE A 348 5.08 10.06 0.67
N VAL A 349 6.27 9.87 0.10
CA VAL A 349 7.03 8.61 0.18
C VAL A 349 8.05 8.74 1.32
N LEU A 350 8.14 7.73 2.18
CA LEU A 350 9.09 7.65 3.28
C LEU A 350 10.06 6.48 3.08
N LEU A 351 11.32 6.80 2.81
CA LEU A 351 12.41 5.84 2.66
C LEU A 351 13.14 5.70 4.01
N GLU A 352 12.99 4.56 4.67
CA GLU A 352 13.62 4.33 5.97
C GLU A 352 15.01 3.70 5.88
N ASP A 353 15.91 4.15 6.78
CA ASP A 353 17.28 3.66 6.97
C ASP A 353 18.12 3.57 5.68
N ILE A 354 18.12 4.64 4.87
CA ILE A 354 18.84 4.65 3.58
C ILE A 354 20.36 4.43 3.70
N ASP A 355 20.97 4.64 4.88
CA ASP A 355 22.39 4.29 5.10
C ASP A 355 22.68 2.78 5.13
N ALA A 356 21.66 1.92 5.27
CA ALA A 356 21.79 0.47 5.14
C ALA A 356 22.24 0.01 3.74
N ILE A 357 21.92 0.78 2.70
CA ILE A 357 22.24 0.47 1.29
C ILE A 357 23.75 0.68 1.05
N GLY A 358 24.26 1.87 1.40
CA GLY A 358 25.67 2.24 1.17
C GLY A 358 26.68 1.38 1.94
N ILE A 359 26.26 0.83 3.09
CA ILE A 359 27.09 -0.09 3.89
C ILE A 359 27.31 -1.43 3.15
N GLN A 360 26.32 -1.92 2.39
CA GLN A 360 26.43 -3.19 1.68
C GLN A 360 27.37 -3.10 0.47
N HIS A 361 27.37 -1.99 -0.25
CA HIS A 361 28.25 -1.81 -1.41
C HIS A 361 29.75 -1.81 -1.01
N ARG A 362 30.09 -1.34 0.21
CA ARG A 362 31.46 -1.44 0.75
C ARG A 362 31.88 -2.85 1.17
N LYS A 363 30.95 -3.75 1.52
CA LYS A 363 31.28 -5.17 1.75
C LYS A 363 31.68 -5.88 0.46
N LYS A 364 31.06 -5.50 -0.66
CA LYS A 364 31.27 -6.12 -1.98
C LYS A 364 32.67 -5.90 -2.58
N PHE A 365 33.51 -5.07 -1.93
CA PHE A 365 34.89 -4.79 -2.32
C PHE A 365 35.91 -5.29 -1.27
N GLU A 366 35.48 -6.14 -0.33
CA GLU A 366 36.37 -7.00 0.44
C GLU A 366 36.15 -8.43 -0.07
N PRO A 367 37.18 -9.17 -0.49
CA PRO A 367 37.00 -10.55 -0.93
C PRO A 367 36.56 -11.38 0.27
N ASP A 368 35.33 -11.90 0.19
CA ASP A 368 34.77 -12.84 1.17
C ASP A 368 35.22 -14.27 0.77
N ASP A 369 36.55 -14.46 0.68
CA ASP A 369 37.18 -15.74 0.38
C ASP A 369 37.04 -16.69 1.58
N SER A 370 35.84 -17.26 1.68
CA SER A 370 35.57 -18.51 2.38
C SER A 370 35.35 -19.61 1.34
N SER A 371 36.42 -19.99 0.66
CA SER A 371 36.50 -21.16 -0.21
C SER A 371 36.42 -22.44 0.64
N SER A 372 35.22 -22.78 1.10
CA SER A 372 34.88 -24.12 1.57
C SER A 372 34.33 -24.93 0.39
N GLU A 373 35.23 -25.58 -0.35
CA GLU A 373 34.84 -26.64 -1.28
C GLU A 373 34.38 -27.86 -0.49
N ASP A 374 33.07 -27.96 -0.28
CA ASP A 374 32.41 -29.20 0.11
C ASP A 374 31.26 -29.46 -0.87
N SER A 375 31.44 -30.45 -1.72
CA SER A 375 30.50 -30.83 -2.77
C SER A 375 29.36 -31.66 -2.18
N ASP A 376 28.17 -31.08 -2.04
CA ASP A 376 26.95 -31.87 -1.83
C ASP A 376 25.72 -31.27 -2.51
N SER A 377 25.10 -32.03 -3.42
CA SER A 377 24.19 -31.52 -4.44
C SER A 377 22.71 -31.74 -4.10
N SER A 378 22.17 -30.97 -3.17
CA SER A 378 20.72 -31.02 -2.84
C SER A 378 20.07 -29.74 -2.29
N ALA A 379 20.83 -28.68 -1.96
CA ALA A 379 20.34 -27.54 -1.15
C ALA A 379 20.27 -26.18 -1.89
N SER A 380 19.82 -26.15 -3.15
CA SER A 380 19.87 -24.98 -4.04
C SER A 380 18.78 -23.91 -3.83
N SER A 381 17.71 -24.20 -3.09
CA SER A 381 16.57 -23.27 -2.91
C SER A 381 16.71 -22.31 -1.72
N ALA A 382 17.35 -22.75 -0.62
CA ALA A 382 17.30 -22.04 0.66
C ALA A 382 18.28 -20.85 0.80
N ARG A 383 19.39 -20.83 0.04
CA ARG A 383 20.47 -19.83 0.20
C ARG A 383 20.26 -18.51 -0.56
N SER A 384 19.21 -18.40 -1.38
CA SER A 384 18.96 -17.20 -2.21
C SER A 384 18.22 -16.07 -1.46
N PHE A 385 17.34 -16.40 -0.51
CA PHE A 385 16.45 -15.47 0.20
C PHE A 385 17.14 -14.50 1.20
N GLY A 386 18.47 -14.51 1.29
CA GLY A 386 19.23 -13.81 2.34
C GLY A 386 19.98 -12.54 1.91
N ARG A 387 19.80 -12.05 0.67
CA ARG A 387 20.47 -10.85 0.16
C ARG A 387 19.45 -9.88 -0.43
N CYS A 388 19.34 -8.68 0.16
CA CYS A 388 18.72 -7.53 -0.51
C CYS A 388 19.55 -7.24 -1.76
N ARG A 389 18.93 -7.26 -2.94
CA ARG A 389 19.60 -7.04 -4.24
C ARG A 389 19.34 -5.63 -4.77
N CYS A 390 18.48 -4.85 -4.09
CA CYS A 390 18.32 -3.43 -4.35
C CYS A 390 19.68 -2.71 -4.23
N THR A 391 20.09 -2.06 -5.31
CA THR A 391 21.36 -1.35 -5.40
C THR A 391 21.16 0.14 -5.15
N LEU A 392 22.25 0.82 -4.77
CA LEU A 392 22.26 2.27 -4.74
C LEU A 392 21.89 2.85 -6.12
N SER A 393 22.38 2.24 -7.21
CA SER A 393 22.08 2.65 -8.58
C SER A 393 20.59 2.57 -8.91
N GLY A 394 19.90 1.49 -8.50
CA GLY A 394 18.45 1.37 -8.67
C GLY A 394 17.68 2.47 -7.95
N LEU A 395 18.01 2.73 -6.68
CA LEU A 395 17.41 3.85 -5.95
C LEU A 395 17.67 5.21 -6.62
N LEU A 396 18.88 5.45 -7.12
CA LEU A 396 19.20 6.69 -7.84
C LEU A 396 18.41 6.83 -9.16
N ASN A 397 18.26 5.73 -9.92
CA ASN A 397 17.45 5.69 -11.13
C ASN A 397 15.97 5.94 -10.83
N VAL A 398 15.45 5.41 -9.73
CA VAL A 398 14.04 5.56 -9.34
C VAL A 398 13.71 6.97 -8.83
N LEU A 399 14.66 7.64 -8.16
CA LEU A 399 14.50 9.02 -7.70
C LEU A 399 14.57 10.06 -8.83
N ASP A 400 15.49 9.86 -9.78
CA ASP A 400 15.96 10.93 -10.67
C ASP A 400 16.04 10.54 -12.16
N GLY A 401 15.66 9.32 -12.52
CA GLY A 401 15.69 8.82 -13.88
C GLY A 401 14.68 9.48 -14.82
N VAL A 402 14.83 9.17 -16.10
CA VAL A 402 13.95 9.68 -17.19
C VAL A 402 12.53 9.11 -17.14
N ALA A 403 12.33 7.97 -16.47
CA ALA A 403 11.02 7.36 -16.23
C ALA A 403 10.40 7.75 -14.86
N SER A 404 11.14 8.48 -14.02
CA SER A 404 10.71 8.79 -12.64
C SER A 404 9.56 9.80 -12.59
N GLN A 405 8.36 9.28 -12.33
CA GLN A 405 7.14 10.08 -12.14
C GLN A 405 7.30 11.27 -11.17
N GLU A 406 6.58 12.34 -11.45
CA GLU A 406 6.63 13.63 -10.76
C GLU A 406 5.42 13.88 -9.83
N GLY A 407 5.47 14.95 -9.04
CA GLY A 407 4.34 15.42 -8.24
C GLY A 407 4.14 14.72 -6.90
N ARG A 408 5.22 14.19 -6.34
CA ARG A 408 5.31 13.56 -5.02
C ARG A 408 6.39 14.22 -4.17
N ILE A 409 6.35 14.00 -2.86
CA ILE A 409 7.40 14.37 -1.91
C ILE A 409 8.14 13.11 -1.50
N VAL A 410 9.47 13.13 -1.50
CA VAL A 410 10.28 12.03 -0.95
C VAL A 410 10.93 12.49 0.36
N LEU A 411 10.60 11.82 1.45
CA LEU A 411 11.26 11.93 2.74
C LEU A 411 12.20 10.73 2.90
N MET A 412 13.44 10.97 3.29
CA MET A 412 14.43 9.95 3.58
C MET A 412 14.85 10.06 5.03
N THR A 413 15.05 8.93 5.72
CA THR A 413 15.63 8.94 7.07
C THR A 413 16.97 8.22 7.08
N SER A 414 17.93 8.80 7.80
CA SER A 414 19.24 8.19 8.04
C SER A 414 19.69 8.41 9.47
N ASN A 415 20.33 7.39 10.04
CA ASN A 415 21.00 7.51 11.33
C ASN A 415 22.45 8.02 11.20
N VAL A 416 23.02 8.01 9.98
CA VAL A 416 24.44 8.33 9.76
C VAL A 416 24.69 9.02 8.41
N ALA A 417 24.23 10.28 8.27
CA ALA A 417 24.34 11.05 7.02
C ALA A 417 25.76 11.09 6.38
N HIS A 418 26.83 11.12 7.19
CA HIS A 418 28.21 11.14 6.68
C HIS A 418 28.66 9.84 5.97
N LYS A 419 27.83 8.79 5.95
CA LYS A 419 28.06 7.54 5.19
C LYS A 419 27.25 7.46 3.90
N LEU A 420 26.34 8.40 3.66
CA LEU A 420 25.56 8.44 2.43
C LEU A 420 26.44 8.78 1.24
N ASP A 421 26.06 8.29 0.07
CA ASP A 421 26.82 8.56 -1.16
C ASP A 421 26.60 10.01 -1.62
N ARG A 422 27.67 10.65 -2.12
CA ARG A 422 27.60 11.99 -2.74
C ARG A 422 26.66 12.03 -3.95
N ALA A 423 26.33 10.89 -4.56
CA ALA A 423 25.34 10.77 -5.63
C ALA A 423 23.88 10.84 -5.15
N LEU A 424 23.59 10.61 -3.87
CA LEU A 424 22.26 10.84 -3.27
C LEU A 424 22.06 12.32 -2.91
N VAL A 425 23.08 12.97 -2.35
CA VAL A 425 23.03 14.34 -1.81
C VAL A 425 23.14 15.41 -2.91
N ARG A 426 22.65 15.12 -4.13
CA ARG A 426 22.60 16.09 -5.24
C ARG A 426 21.23 16.80 -5.24
N PRO A 427 21.17 18.11 -5.57
CA PRO A 427 19.90 18.78 -5.85
C PRO A 427 19.06 18.02 -6.88
N GLY A 428 17.73 18.04 -6.74
CA GLY A 428 16.80 17.20 -7.50
C GLY A 428 16.57 15.80 -6.91
N ARG A 429 17.46 15.33 -6.02
CA ARG A 429 17.32 14.06 -5.26
C ARG A 429 17.11 14.31 -3.77
N ILE A 430 17.93 15.19 -3.20
CA ILE A 430 17.83 15.70 -1.83
C ILE A 430 18.10 17.20 -1.90
N ASP A 431 17.03 17.99 -1.77
CA ASP A 431 17.08 19.46 -1.88
C ASP A 431 17.24 20.13 -0.51
N ARG A 432 16.79 19.46 0.56
CA ARG A 432 16.89 19.92 1.95
C ARG A 432 17.37 18.79 2.85
N MET A 433 18.38 19.08 3.68
CA MET A 433 18.85 18.18 4.74
C MET A 433 18.52 18.82 6.09
N ILE A 434 17.81 18.11 6.96
CA ILE A 434 17.36 18.61 8.27
C ILE A 434 17.90 17.71 9.37
N PHE A 435 18.60 18.33 10.33
CA PHE A 435 19.16 17.66 11.49
C PHE A 435 18.13 17.58 12.61
N LEU A 436 17.78 16.35 13.02
CA LEU A 436 17.00 16.08 14.22
C LEU A 436 17.99 15.62 15.30
N GLY A 437 18.48 16.61 16.05
CA GLY A 437 19.43 16.42 17.14
C GLY A 437 18.77 15.98 18.45
N ASN A 438 19.49 16.26 19.53
CA ASN A 438 19.04 16.02 20.89
C ASN A 438 18.07 17.15 21.33
N ILE A 439 17.51 17.08 22.54
CA ILE A 439 16.47 18.00 22.99
C ILE A 439 17.05 19.24 23.69
N SER A 440 16.61 20.44 23.28
CA SER A 440 16.91 21.70 23.97
C SER A 440 15.94 21.95 25.13
N LYS A 441 16.29 22.83 26.08
CA LYS A 441 15.43 23.18 27.22
C LYS A 441 14.05 23.68 26.82
N GLY A 442 13.96 24.53 25.79
CA GLY A 442 12.68 25.01 25.26
C GLY A 442 11.81 23.87 24.70
N SER A 443 12.43 22.93 23.98
CA SER A 443 11.76 21.71 23.53
C SER A 443 11.34 20.80 24.69
N ALA A 444 12.15 20.70 25.75
CA ALA A 444 11.83 19.95 26.96
C ALA A 444 10.67 20.58 27.76
N LYS A 445 10.59 21.92 27.85
CA LYS A 445 9.45 22.65 28.41
C LYS A 445 8.17 22.30 27.65
N GLY A 446 8.19 22.44 26.32
CA GLY A 446 7.05 22.09 25.46
C GLY A 446 6.63 20.61 25.52
N MET A 447 7.57 19.68 25.74
CA MET A 447 7.26 18.26 25.95
C MET A 447 6.59 18.00 27.31
N PHE A 448 7.07 18.64 28.38
CA PHE A 448 6.46 18.58 29.71
C PHE A 448 5.05 19.18 29.71
N GLU A 449 4.89 20.36 29.12
CA GLU A 449 3.58 20.99 28.91
C GLU A 449 2.65 20.05 28.15
N ARG A 450 3.08 19.47 27.02
CA ARG A 450 2.23 18.56 26.24
C ARG A 450 1.83 17.29 26.99
N MET A 451 2.66 16.78 27.90
CA MET A 451 2.37 15.58 28.69
C MET A 451 1.40 15.84 29.84
N TYR A 452 1.55 16.98 30.53
CA TYR A 452 0.89 17.23 31.82
C TYR A 452 -0.10 18.38 31.84
N ARG A 453 -0.17 19.23 30.81
CA ARG A 453 -1.20 20.27 30.73
C ARG A 453 -2.56 19.57 30.80
N PRO A 454 -3.44 19.92 31.75
CA PRO A 454 -4.74 19.27 31.85
C PRO A 454 -5.44 19.36 30.51
N HIS A 455 -6.21 18.33 30.16
CA HIS A 455 -7.16 18.44 29.05
C HIS A 455 -8.29 19.38 29.50
N LEU A 456 -8.02 20.69 29.44
CA LEU A 456 -9.08 21.70 29.37
C LEU A 456 -9.91 21.30 28.14
N SER A 457 -11.13 20.85 28.38
CA SER A 457 -12.07 20.66 27.27
C SER A 457 -12.31 22.03 26.64
N THR A 458 -12.78 22.05 25.39
CA THR A 458 -13.11 23.32 24.72
C THR A 458 -14.14 24.12 25.54
N GLU A 459 -14.94 23.44 26.38
CA GLU A 459 -15.86 24.06 27.34
C GLU A 459 -15.13 24.86 28.44
N THR A 460 -13.97 24.38 28.95
CA THR A 460 -13.16 25.13 29.94
C THR A 460 -12.49 26.37 29.34
N LEU A 461 -12.33 26.42 28.01
CA LEU A 461 -11.86 27.61 27.28
C LEU A 461 -13.00 28.56 26.86
N LEU A 462 -14.25 28.12 27.05
CA LEU A 462 -15.48 28.90 26.84
C LEU A 462 -16.11 29.37 28.16
N ALA A 463 -15.68 28.83 29.30
CA ALA A 463 -15.83 29.47 30.60
C ALA A 463 -15.01 30.77 30.64
N ASP A 464 -15.52 31.79 31.35
CA ASP A 464 -15.02 33.15 31.22
C ASP A 464 -13.54 33.32 31.60
N LYS A 465 -12.85 34.18 30.84
CA LYS A 465 -11.41 34.48 30.99
C LYS A 465 -11.06 35.21 32.30
N ASP A 466 -12.06 35.46 33.15
CA ASP A 466 -11.94 36.23 34.39
C ASP A 466 -11.84 35.36 35.65
N ASP A 467 -11.84 34.03 35.51
CA ASP A 467 -11.54 33.13 36.64
C ASP A 467 -10.05 33.18 37.02
N GLU A 468 -9.75 33.99 38.05
CA GLU A 468 -8.43 34.10 38.67
C GLU A 468 -7.89 32.77 39.20
N ALA A 469 -8.75 31.81 39.57
CA ALA A 469 -8.29 30.48 39.99
C ALA A 469 -7.66 29.71 38.83
N LEU A 470 -8.25 29.80 37.63
CA LEU A 470 -7.73 29.18 36.40
C LEU A 470 -6.40 29.83 35.97
N LYS A 471 -6.29 31.16 36.06
CA LYS A 471 -5.04 31.90 35.82
C LYS A 471 -3.95 31.49 36.81
N LYS A 472 -4.30 31.39 38.09
CA LYS A 472 -3.36 30.97 39.14
C LYS A 472 -2.82 29.56 38.89
N GLN A 473 -3.71 28.58 38.65
CA GLN A 473 -3.31 27.20 38.34
C GLN A 473 -2.42 27.12 37.10
N THR A 474 -2.73 27.88 36.05
CA THR A 474 -1.87 27.97 34.84
C THR A 474 -0.49 28.52 35.20
N SER A 475 -0.42 29.60 35.99
CA SER A 475 0.86 30.20 36.42
C SER A 475 1.69 29.30 37.35
N GLU A 476 1.06 28.37 38.06
CA GLU A 476 1.74 27.38 38.91
C GLU A 476 2.24 26.20 38.04
N PHE A 477 1.48 25.81 37.02
CA PHE A 477 1.90 24.82 36.02
C PHE A 477 3.09 25.31 35.16
N ASP A 478 3.06 26.56 34.70
CA ASP A 478 4.14 27.13 33.88
C ASP A 478 5.47 27.19 34.66
N LYS A 479 5.41 27.48 35.98
CA LYS A 479 6.56 27.40 36.90
C LYS A 479 7.08 25.97 37.08
N LEU A 480 6.20 24.95 37.08
CA LEU A 480 6.63 23.56 37.10
C LEU A 480 7.33 23.16 35.78
N ALA A 481 6.84 23.65 34.63
CA ALA A 481 7.49 23.41 33.34
C ALA A 481 8.87 24.10 33.23
N GLU A 482 9.04 25.28 33.85
CA GLU A 482 10.34 25.97 33.96
C GLU A 482 11.27 25.29 34.98
N GLY A 483 10.73 24.86 36.13
CA GLY A 483 11.45 24.03 37.10
C GLY A 483 11.91 22.70 36.53
N PHE A 484 11.14 22.10 35.61
CA PHE A 484 11.54 20.91 34.86
C PHE A 484 12.65 21.22 33.85
N SER A 485 12.40 22.16 32.93
CA SER A 485 13.31 22.44 31.82
C SER A 485 14.65 23.02 32.29
N SER A 486 14.69 23.81 33.36
CA SER A 486 15.95 24.30 33.95
C SER A 486 16.88 23.19 34.46
N GLN A 487 16.34 22.04 34.90
CA GLN A 487 17.10 20.87 35.33
C GLN A 487 17.57 19.97 34.18
N VAL A 488 16.99 20.11 32.97
CA VAL A 488 17.38 19.33 31.79
C VAL A 488 18.55 20.03 31.08
N PRO A 489 19.71 19.38 30.87
CA PRO A 489 20.79 19.93 30.06
C PRO A 489 20.41 20.00 28.58
N ASP A 490 20.74 21.11 27.90
CA ASP A 490 20.56 21.25 26.45
C ASP A 490 21.39 20.20 25.69
N ASP A 491 20.79 19.63 24.64
CA ASP A 491 21.40 18.77 23.63
C ASP A 491 22.11 17.49 24.15
N ILE A 492 21.94 17.13 25.43
CA ILE A 492 22.49 15.87 25.97
C ILE A 492 21.55 14.68 25.70
N PHE A 493 20.24 14.82 25.90
CA PHE A 493 19.30 13.68 25.82
C PHE A 493 18.49 13.66 24.52
N THR A 494 18.15 12.47 24.03
CA THR A 494 17.20 12.35 22.90
C THR A 494 15.76 12.57 23.38
N PRO A 495 14.87 13.13 22.52
CA PRO A 495 13.43 13.23 22.81
C PRO A 495 12.79 11.93 23.30
N ALA A 496 13.20 10.76 22.76
CA ALA A 496 12.68 9.46 23.20
C ALA A 496 13.07 9.08 24.64
N GLN A 497 14.27 9.44 25.11
CA GLN A 497 14.69 9.20 26.50
C GLN A 497 13.86 10.03 27.48
N LEU A 498 13.71 11.34 27.21
CA LEU A 498 12.93 12.23 28.05
C LEU A 498 11.44 11.84 28.05
N GLN A 499 10.89 11.48 26.88
CA GLN A 499 9.53 10.94 26.78
C GLN A 499 9.36 9.66 27.61
N GLY A 500 10.37 8.78 27.65
CA GLY A 500 10.37 7.58 28.50
C GLY A 500 10.30 7.90 29.99
N PHE A 501 11.12 8.85 30.47
CA PHE A 501 11.07 9.34 31.85
C PHE A 501 9.70 9.91 32.23
N LEU A 502 9.12 10.75 31.36
CA LEU A 502 7.79 11.33 31.57
C LEU A 502 6.67 10.27 31.56
N LEU A 503 6.79 9.25 30.71
CA LEU A 503 5.85 8.12 30.63
C LEU A 503 5.87 7.19 31.86
N ASN A 504 6.88 7.32 32.74
CA ASN A 504 6.89 6.67 34.06
C ASN A 504 6.19 7.50 35.15
N HIS A 505 6.02 8.82 34.93
CA HIS A 505 5.46 9.78 35.89
C HIS A 505 4.12 10.39 35.40
N ARG A 506 3.32 9.62 34.64
CA ARG A 506 2.20 10.13 33.78
C ARG A 506 1.20 11.06 34.46
N ASN A 507 0.91 10.83 35.74
CA ASN A 507 -0.13 11.55 36.48
C ASN A 507 0.47 12.44 37.60
N ALA A 508 1.80 12.62 37.62
CA ALA A 508 2.52 13.21 38.75
C ALA A 508 3.58 14.25 38.29
N PRO A 509 3.16 15.41 37.74
CA PRO A 509 4.08 16.44 37.24
C PRO A 509 5.06 16.94 38.31
N GLU A 510 4.61 17.19 39.54
CA GLU A 510 5.49 17.57 40.65
C GLU A 510 6.56 16.50 40.95
N GLN A 511 6.20 15.22 40.89
CA GLN A 511 7.15 14.14 41.14
C GLN A 511 8.22 14.11 40.04
N ALA A 512 7.83 14.29 38.78
CA ALA A 512 8.75 14.41 37.65
C ALA A 512 9.73 15.59 37.81
N VAL A 513 9.26 16.75 38.29
CA VAL A 513 10.12 17.92 38.58
C VAL A 513 11.09 17.64 39.74
N ARG A 514 10.74 16.78 40.70
CA ARG A 514 11.61 16.41 41.82
C ARG A 514 12.59 15.27 41.48
N SER A 515 12.24 14.36 40.57
CA SER A 515 13.07 13.20 40.21
C SER A 515 13.97 13.42 38.97
N ILE A 516 13.72 14.45 38.15
CA ILE A 516 14.47 14.69 36.91
C ILE A 516 15.97 14.89 37.14
N ALA A 517 16.40 15.65 38.16
CA ALA A 517 17.83 15.85 38.44
C ALA A 517 18.57 14.53 38.76
N ALA A 518 17.92 13.60 39.47
CA ALA A 518 18.51 12.29 39.77
C ALA A 518 18.64 11.44 38.50
N TRP A 519 17.57 11.39 37.68
CA TRP A 519 17.59 10.68 36.40
C TRP A 519 18.61 11.26 35.42
N VAL A 520 18.78 12.59 35.35
CA VAL A 520 19.79 13.24 34.50
C VAL A 520 21.22 12.77 34.84
N VAL A 521 21.53 12.51 36.11
CA VAL A 521 22.84 11.99 36.54
C VAL A 521 22.98 10.51 36.17
N GLU A 522 21.95 9.70 36.44
CA GLU A 522 21.94 8.25 36.16
C GLU A 522 22.00 7.94 34.65
N GLU A 523 21.11 8.54 33.86
CA GLU A 523 21.03 8.37 32.41
C GLU A 523 22.32 8.83 31.73
N LYS A 524 22.94 9.93 32.19
CA LYS A 524 24.24 10.39 31.68
C LYS A 524 25.35 9.37 31.97
N ALA A 525 25.41 8.81 33.17
CA ALA A 525 26.38 7.78 33.51
C ALA A 525 26.18 6.50 32.65
N ALA A 526 24.93 6.09 32.43
CA ALA A 526 24.58 4.98 31.54
C ALA A 526 24.95 5.25 30.07
N MET A 527 24.75 6.49 29.59
CA MET A 527 25.17 6.92 28.25
C MET A 527 26.69 6.90 28.08
N ASP A 528 27.45 7.43 29.06
CA ASP A 528 28.91 7.39 29.06
C ASP A 528 29.44 5.94 29.06
N GLU A 529 28.85 5.05 29.85
CA GLU A 529 29.23 3.64 29.85
C GLU A 529 28.87 2.96 28.51
N ALA A 530 27.69 3.22 27.97
CA ALA A 530 27.27 2.71 26.66
C ALA A 530 28.17 3.22 25.52
N GLN A 531 28.66 4.46 25.60
CA GLN A 531 29.61 5.02 24.65
C GLN A 531 31.00 4.38 24.78
N ARG A 532 31.49 4.14 26.00
CA ARG A 532 32.72 3.36 26.25
C ARG A 532 32.60 1.93 25.71
N ARG A 533 31.49 1.24 25.99
CA ARG A 533 31.18 -0.11 25.44
C ARG A 533 31.14 -0.11 23.91
N LYS A 534 30.46 0.86 23.28
CA LYS A 534 30.42 1.02 21.81
C LYS A 534 31.81 1.28 21.21
N LYS A 535 32.62 2.15 21.83
CA LYS A 535 34.00 2.43 21.38
C LYS A 535 34.86 1.16 21.45
N ALA A 536 34.90 0.49 22.60
CA ALA A 536 35.65 -0.76 22.78
C ALA A 536 35.20 -1.87 21.80
N ALA A 537 33.89 -2.00 21.54
CA ALA A 537 33.37 -2.93 20.54
C ALA A 537 33.80 -2.57 19.10
N SER A 538 33.84 -1.28 18.75
CA SER A 538 34.33 -0.81 17.45
C SER A 538 35.83 -1.07 17.27
N GLU A 539 36.64 -0.84 18.32
CA GLU A 539 38.07 -1.12 18.33
C GLU A 539 38.35 -2.63 18.25
N ARG A 540 37.58 -3.46 18.96
CA ARG A 540 37.67 -4.93 18.87
C ARG A 540 37.35 -5.42 17.46
N LYS A 541 36.33 -4.86 16.79
CA LYS A 541 36.01 -5.14 15.38
C LYS A 541 37.15 -4.68 14.45
N ALA A 542 37.69 -3.49 14.65
CA ALA A 542 38.83 -2.97 13.86
C ALA A 542 40.11 -3.82 14.04
N ARG A 543 40.42 -4.24 15.27
CA ARG A 543 41.54 -5.16 15.58
C ARG A 543 41.32 -6.53 14.91
N LYS A 544 40.13 -7.14 15.01
CA LYS A 544 39.82 -8.40 14.31
C LYS A 544 39.97 -8.27 12.79
N LYS A 545 39.50 -7.15 12.21
CA LYS A 545 39.63 -6.87 10.77
C LYS A 545 41.08 -6.66 10.34
N LYS A 546 41.89 -5.91 11.10
CA LYS A 546 43.34 -5.79 10.84
C LYS A 546 44.07 -7.14 10.94
N ALA A 547 43.72 -7.97 11.93
CA ALA A 547 44.30 -9.30 12.10
C ALA A 547 43.92 -10.26 10.95
N LEU A 548 42.66 -10.23 10.48
CA LEU A 548 42.24 -10.98 9.30
C LEU A 548 42.98 -10.53 8.04
N LYS A 549 43.07 -9.21 7.78
CA LYS A 549 43.84 -8.70 6.63
C LYS A 549 45.32 -9.07 6.69
N MET A 550 45.95 -9.06 7.87
CA MET A 550 47.33 -9.56 8.03
C MET A 550 47.45 -11.08 7.83
N LYS A 551 46.45 -11.88 8.21
CA LYS A 551 46.45 -13.32 7.91
C LYS A 551 46.33 -13.58 6.41
N ALA A 552 45.42 -12.91 5.71
CA ALA A 552 45.27 -13.03 4.27
C ALA A 552 46.54 -12.60 3.51
N LEU A 553 47.14 -11.45 3.88
CA LEU A 553 48.42 -11.01 3.32
C LEU A 553 49.57 -11.99 3.57
N LYS A 554 49.57 -12.71 4.69
CA LYS A 554 50.57 -13.75 4.96
C LYS A 554 50.30 -15.05 4.19
N ALA A 555 49.05 -15.43 3.97
CA ALA A 555 48.68 -16.59 3.15
C ALA A 555 49.16 -16.39 1.71
N LEU A 556 48.79 -15.25 1.09
CA LEU A 556 49.22 -14.85 -0.25
C LEU A 556 50.75 -14.84 -0.40
N ALA A 557 51.48 -14.36 0.62
CA ALA A 557 52.94 -14.39 0.62
C ALA A 557 53.48 -15.83 0.65
N SER A 558 52.95 -16.70 1.52
CA SER A 558 53.37 -18.11 1.59
C SER A 558 53.00 -18.93 0.36
N GLU A 559 51.95 -18.55 -0.38
CA GLU A 559 51.59 -19.15 -1.66
C GLU A 559 52.66 -18.80 -2.71
N SER A 560 53.03 -17.51 -2.84
CA SER A 560 54.11 -17.08 -3.75
C SER A 560 55.49 -17.68 -3.40
N ASP A 561 55.81 -17.86 -2.11
CA ASP A 561 57.04 -18.54 -1.68
C ASP A 561 57.03 -20.04 -2.06
N SER A 562 55.85 -20.67 -2.14
CA SER A 562 55.70 -22.09 -2.48
C SER A 562 55.86 -22.36 -3.99
N GLU A 563 55.39 -21.45 -4.84
CA GLU A 563 55.63 -21.51 -6.29
C GLU A 563 57.14 -21.34 -6.59
N GLY A 564 57.78 -20.35 -5.96
CA GLY A 564 59.23 -20.10 -6.10
C GLY A 564 60.13 -21.20 -5.54
N ALA A 565 59.60 -22.09 -4.70
CA ALA A 565 60.27 -23.31 -4.28
C ALA A 565 60.15 -24.45 -5.31
N ASN A 566 58.99 -24.58 -5.96
CA ASN A 566 58.70 -25.65 -6.91
C ASN A 566 59.49 -25.49 -8.23
N GLU A 567 59.70 -24.26 -8.68
CA GLU A 567 60.52 -23.96 -9.87
C GLU A 567 61.98 -24.46 -9.71
N LYS A 568 62.52 -24.49 -8.48
CA LYS A 568 63.85 -25.04 -8.16
C LYS A 568 63.89 -26.57 -8.08
N ALA A 569 62.75 -27.25 -8.04
CA ALA A 569 62.68 -28.71 -8.18
C ALA A 569 62.75 -29.14 -9.66
N GLY A 570 61.99 -28.47 -10.54
CA GLY A 570 61.95 -28.76 -11.98
C GLY A 570 63.29 -28.58 -12.71
N ALA A 571 64.14 -27.66 -12.23
CA ALA A 571 65.45 -27.37 -12.83
C ALA A 571 66.49 -28.52 -12.77
N LYS A 572 66.16 -29.67 -12.16
CA LYS A 572 67.12 -30.76 -11.90
C LYS A 572 67.16 -31.88 -12.94
N GLU A 573 66.24 -31.92 -13.90
CA GLU A 573 66.16 -33.02 -14.89
C GLU A 573 66.70 -32.66 -16.30
N ILE A 574 66.98 -31.38 -16.58
CA ILE A 574 67.58 -30.92 -17.86
C ILE A 574 69.01 -30.40 -17.64
N LYS A 575 69.94 -31.27 -17.22
CA LYS A 575 71.40 -31.04 -17.30
C LYS A 575 72.28 -32.29 -17.11
N LYS A 576 72.01 -33.37 -17.86
CA LYS A 576 72.82 -34.61 -17.84
C LYS A 576 73.50 -35.00 -19.16
N ALA A 577 73.82 -34.03 -20.02
CA ALA A 577 74.70 -34.23 -21.18
C ALA A 577 75.57 -32.99 -21.47
N LYS A 578 76.80 -33.04 -20.95
CA LYS A 578 78.04 -32.36 -21.36
C LYS A 578 77.98 -31.35 -22.53
N GLY A 579 78.38 -30.11 -22.25
CA GLY A 579 79.11 -29.28 -23.20
C GLY A 579 80.59 -29.26 -22.81
N ALA A 580 81.48 -29.82 -23.62
CA ALA A 580 82.92 -29.81 -23.40
C ALA A 580 83.65 -29.31 -24.65
N VAL A 581 84.43 -28.23 -24.47
CA VAL A 581 85.59 -27.79 -25.28
C VAL A 581 85.50 -27.92 -26.81
N GLY A 582 85.53 -26.76 -27.49
CA GLY A 582 86.56 -26.58 -28.54
C GLY A 582 86.12 -26.27 -29.98
N THR A 583 86.29 -25.00 -30.35
CA THR A 583 86.98 -24.55 -31.59
C THR A 583 86.49 -24.93 -33.01
N LYS A 584 86.28 -23.84 -33.79
CA LYS A 584 86.82 -23.54 -35.14
C LYS A 584 86.01 -23.82 -36.43
N THR A 585 85.82 -22.70 -37.14
CA THR A 585 86.02 -22.44 -38.59
C THR A 585 85.00 -22.81 -39.68
N LYS A 586 84.65 -21.76 -40.45
CA LYS A 586 84.40 -21.70 -41.92
C LYS A 586 83.10 -22.33 -42.45
N ALA A 587 82.42 -21.80 -43.48
CA ALA A 587 82.60 -20.53 -44.22
C ALA A 587 81.29 -20.10 -44.95
N ALA A 588 81.39 -18.98 -45.68
CA ALA A 588 80.59 -18.51 -46.83
C ALA A 588 79.87 -19.58 -47.69
N SER A 589 78.80 -19.29 -48.46
CA SER A 589 77.97 -18.06 -48.64
C SER A 589 76.88 -18.33 -49.69
N ASP A 590 75.73 -17.64 -49.66
CA ASP A 590 75.19 -17.01 -50.89
C ASP A 590 74.12 -15.92 -50.64
N GLN A 591 73.66 -15.26 -51.71
CA GLN A 591 72.84 -14.04 -51.77
C GLN A 591 71.77 -14.17 -52.91
N PRO A 592 71.00 -13.14 -53.35
CA PRO A 592 70.52 -11.90 -52.72
C PRO A 592 69.00 -11.60 -53.01
N GLN A 593 68.57 -10.34 -52.74
CA GLN A 593 67.35 -9.64 -53.27
C GLN A 593 66.00 -9.96 -52.57
N ARG A 594 65.08 -8.99 -52.34
CA ARG A 594 65.06 -7.54 -52.64
C ARG A 594 64.19 -6.76 -51.63
N LEU A 595 64.57 -5.50 -51.35
CA LEU A 595 63.77 -4.41 -50.73
C LEU A 595 63.25 -3.46 -51.85
N PRO A 596 62.48 -2.37 -51.61
CA PRO A 596 62.05 -1.70 -50.35
C PRO A 596 60.49 -1.66 -50.22
N ALA A 597 59.81 -0.89 -49.36
CA ALA A 597 60.16 0.24 -48.47
C ALA A 597 59.24 0.24 -47.21
N ASP A 598 59.39 1.10 -46.19
CA ASP A 598 60.31 2.24 -46.00
C ASP A 598 61.00 2.18 -44.60
N GLY A 599 61.25 3.17 -43.72
CA GLY A 599 60.86 4.59 -43.53
C GLY A 599 59.96 4.72 -42.28
N ILE A 600 60.38 5.11 -41.06
CA ILE A 600 61.43 6.00 -40.46
C ILE A 600 60.92 7.46 -40.30
N GLY A 601 60.95 8.07 -39.11
CA GLY A 601 61.40 7.50 -37.82
C GLY A 601 61.22 8.39 -36.58
N GLU A 602 61.94 7.99 -35.52
CA GLU A 602 62.55 8.78 -34.43
C GLU A 602 61.61 9.51 -33.43
N GLU A 603 61.56 9.12 -32.16
CA GLU A 603 62.58 9.31 -31.09
C GLU A 603 62.83 10.77 -30.67
N LYS A 604 62.43 11.10 -29.44
CA LYS A 604 63.38 11.33 -28.34
C LYS A 604 62.71 11.40 -26.96
N ALA A 605 63.53 11.26 -25.91
CA ALA A 605 63.12 11.29 -24.52
C ALA A 605 64.01 12.23 -23.68
N SER A 606 63.41 12.85 -22.67
CA SER A 606 64.00 13.53 -21.50
C SER A 606 62.80 13.87 -20.59
N GLU A 607 62.59 13.29 -19.42
CA GLU A 607 63.37 13.39 -18.16
C GLU A 607 63.50 14.80 -17.57
N ASP A 608 63.10 14.86 -16.29
CA ASP A 608 63.54 15.73 -15.19
C ASP A 608 63.08 17.19 -14.99
N ALA A 609 63.27 17.58 -13.72
CA ALA A 609 63.22 18.88 -13.05
C ALA A 609 61.88 19.36 -12.43
N GLU A 610 61.90 19.41 -11.09
CA GLU A 610 60.93 20.04 -10.20
C GLU A 610 60.88 21.58 -10.37
N SER A 611 59.78 22.22 -9.97
CA SER A 611 59.87 23.43 -9.14
C SER A 611 58.55 23.73 -8.40
N ARG A 612 58.65 24.55 -7.35
CA ARG A 612 57.60 24.86 -6.36
C ARG A 612 57.54 26.38 -6.15
N VAL A 613 56.37 27.00 -6.36
CA VAL A 613 56.14 28.42 -6.06
C VAL A 613 54.74 28.62 -5.47
N GLU A 614 54.65 29.44 -4.42
CA GLU A 614 53.42 29.88 -3.74
C GLU A 614 53.01 31.27 -4.29
N GLY A 615 51.72 31.63 -4.35
CA GLY A 615 51.37 32.92 -4.98
C GLY A 615 49.93 33.44 -4.97
N LYS A 616 49.39 33.75 -3.77
CA LYS A 616 48.42 34.84 -3.47
C LYS A 616 47.02 34.91 -4.14
N GLU A 617 46.14 35.55 -3.38
CA GLU A 617 44.86 36.15 -3.80
C GLU A 617 45.11 37.43 -4.63
N PRO A 618 44.05 38.04 -5.19
CA PRO A 618 43.63 39.32 -4.59
C PRO A 618 42.13 39.43 -4.31
N THR A 619 41.78 40.37 -3.43
CA THR A 619 40.41 40.85 -3.17
C THR A 619 40.03 41.99 -4.11
N GLU A 620 38.80 41.97 -4.62
CA GLU A 620 37.85 43.09 -4.59
C GLU A 620 36.41 42.55 -4.62
#